data_AF-A0A8C8H4G0-F1
#
_entry.id   AF-A0A8C8H4G0-F1
#
_cell.length_a   1.000
_cell.length_b   1.000
_cell.length_c   1.000
_cell.angle_alpha   90.00
_cell.angle_beta   90.00
_cell.angle_gamma   90.00
#
_symmetry.space_group_name_H-M   'P 1'
#
loop_
_entity.id
_entity.type
_entity.pdbx_description
1 polymer ?
#
loop_
_entity_poly.entity_id
_entity_poly.type
_entity_poly.pdbx_seq_one_letter_code
_entity_poly.pdbx_strand_id
1 'polypeptide(L)'
;MDTIMSYDTIFCMMYVDAMLLCLGQMCGTAVFGFGVFLMLNTKVSALIPTLSTLNLANTLFITGIIITCVSFLGFLGALKENRCLLITFFILLFILMLVELTVACLLLVYEKEIDRFLEKDLTESLMKSRERLGHHSGHVPVLWDPQHK
;
A
#
# COMPACT_ATOMS: atom_id res chain seq x y z
N MET A 1 0.44 16.64 44.82
CA MET A 1 1.73 16.37 44.16
C MET A 1 1.68 15.05 43.40
N ASP A 2 1.05 14.02 43.96
CA ASP A 2 0.90 12.68 43.34
C ASP A 2 0.11 12.68 42.04
N THR A 3 -0.90 13.55 41.94
CA THR A 3 -1.68 13.69 40.71
C THR A 3 -0.86 14.41 39.63
N ILE A 4 -0.04 15.42 39.98
CA ILE A 4 0.92 16.12 39.08
C ILE A 4 1.92 15.15 38.44
N MET A 5 2.53 14.32 39.26
CA MET A 5 3.49 13.29 38.83
C MET A 5 2.85 12.20 37.94
N SER A 6 1.55 11.92 38.12
CA SER A 6 0.81 10.97 37.28
C SER A 6 0.51 11.54 35.88
N TYR A 7 0.19 12.83 35.75
CA TYR A 7 -0.02 13.44 34.44
C TYR A 7 1.27 13.49 33.61
N ASP A 8 2.40 13.82 34.24
CA ASP A 8 3.71 13.87 33.58
C ASP A 8 4.12 12.48 33.05
N THR A 9 3.78 11.41 33.78
CA THR A 9 4.05 10.02 33.36
C THR A 9 3.16 9.60 32.18
N ILE A 10 1.89 10.00 32.17
CA ILE A 10 0.95 9.74 31.06
C ILE A 10 1.42 10.47 29.80
N PHE A 11 1.85 11.73 29.92
CA PHE A 11 2.38 12.50 28.80
C PHE A 11 3.68 11.90 28.25
N CYS A 12 4.55 11.40 29.14
CA CYS A 12 5.79 10.72 28.75
C CYS A 12 5.52 9.41 28.00
N MET A 13 4.56 8.59 28.45
CA MET A 13 4.17 7.37 27.73
C MET A 13 3.54 7.68 26.37
N MET A 14 2.66 8.68 26.28
CA MET A 14 2.05 9.10 25.02
C MET A 14 3.09 9.67 24.04
N TYR A 15 4.10 10.38 24.56
CA TYR A 15 5.21 10.92 23.78
C TYR A 15 6.18 9.84 23.29
N VAL A 16 6.46 8.82 24.12
CA VAL A 16 7.31 7.68 23.74
C VAL A 16 6.63 6.81 22.69
N ASP A 17 5.33 6.52 22.84
CA ASP A 17 4.55 5.79 21.84
C ASP A 17 4.50 6.56 20.51
N ALA A 18 4.23 7.87 20.57
CA ALA A 18 4.29 8.76 19.42
C ALA A 18 5.68 8.76 18.75
N MET A 19 6.77 8.89 19.50
CA MET A 19 8.13 8.88 18.94
C MET A 19 8.47 7.55 18.26
N LEU A 20 8.09 6.41 18.86
CA LEU A 20 8.31 5.08 18.29
C LEU A 20 7.49 4.89 17.00
N LEU A 21 6.23 5.32 17.00
CA LEU A 21 5.34 5.26 15.84
C LEU A 21 5.84 6.16 14.69
N CYS A 22 6.39 7.34 15.03
CA CYS A 22 6.94 8.29 14.07
C CYS A 22 8.19 7.72 13.38
N LEU A 23 9.13 7.17 14.16
CA LEU A 23 10.32 6.49 13.63
C LEU A 23 9.93 5.30 12.73
N GLY A 24 8.93 4.51 13.16
CA GLY A 24 8.40 3.40 12.38
C GLY A 24 7.75 3.84 11.06
N GLN A 25 6.97 4.92 11.07
CA GLN A 25 6.26 5.40 9.89
C GLN A 25 7.18 6.07 8.86
N MET A 26 8.21 6.80 9.31
CA MET A 26 9.22 7.38 8.44
C MET A 26 10.08 6.29 7.77
N CYS A 27 10.38 5.21 8.50
CA CYS A 27 11.02 4.03 7.93
C CYS A 27 10.11 3.34 6.89
N GLY A 28 8.83 3.16 7.23
CA GLY A 28 7.86 2.50 6.35
C GLY A 28 7.60 3.26 5.04
N THR A 29 7.44 4.58 5.09
CA THR A 29 7.23 5.41 3.89
C THR A 29 8.49 5.49 3.02
N ALA A 30 9.68 5.51 3.63
CA ALA A 30 10.95 5.44 2.90
C ALA A 30 11.11 4.10 2.18
N VAL A 31 10.82 2.97 2.85
CA VAL A 31 10.90 1.63 2.24
C VAL A 31 9.81 1.44 1.18
N PHE A 32 8.59 1.93 1.42
CA PHE A 32 7.50 1.87 0.44
C PHE A 32 7.81 2.71 -0.80
N GLY A 33 8.27 3.96 -0.61
CA GLY A 33 8.70 4.83 -1.69
C GLY A 33 9.89 4.26 -2.46
N PHE A 34 10.86 3.67 -1.76
CA PHE A 34 12.01 3.00 -2.38
C PHE A 34 11.59 1.73 -3.15
N GLY A 35 10.63 0.96 -2.63
CA GLY A 35 10.06 -0.20 -3.30
C GLY A 35 9.33 0.16 -4.59
N VAL A 36 8.50 1.22 -4.56
CA VAL A 36 7.84 1.75 -5.76
C VAL A 36 8.88 2.32 -6.74
N PHE A 37 9.89 3.04 -6.25
CA PHE A 37 10.96 3.60 -7.08
C PHE A 37 11.78 2.49 -7.78
N LEU A 38 12.13 1.41 -7.07
CA LEU A 38 12.78 0.24 -7.65
C LEU A 38 11.89 -0.46 -8.66
N MET A 39 10.59 -0.62 -8.37
CA MET A 39 9.64 -1.23 -9.29
C MET A 39 9.48 -0.40 -10.56
N LEU A 40 9.49 0.93 -10.47
CA LEU A 40 9.49 1.83 -11.63
C LEU A 40 10.82 1.74 -12.39
N ASN A 41 11.97 1.87 -11.71
CA ASN A 41 13.30 1.86 -12.36
C ASN A 41 13.64 0.52 -13.03
N THR A 42 13.25 -0.59 -12.44
CA THR A 42 13.43 -1.93 -13.03
C THR A 42 12.46 -2.18 -14.19
N LYS A 43 11.22 -1.67 -14.10
CA LYS A 43 10.23 -1.78 -15.18
C LYS A 43 10.45 -0.80 -16.34
N VAL A 44 11.09 0.37 -16.13
CA VAL A 44 11.41 1.31 -17.22
C VAL A 44 12.57 0.82 -18.11
N SER A 45 13.53 0.05 -17.57
CA SER A 45 14.49 -0.71 -18.41
C SER A 45 13.79 -1.89 -19.13
N ALA A 46 12.74 -2.41 -18.50
CA ALA A 46 11.77 -3.44 -18.88
C ALA A 46 10.67 -3.11 -19.92
N LEU A 47 10.83 -2.14 -20.81
CA LEU A 47 9.87 -1.86 -21.89
C LEU A 47 8.49 -1.28 -21.43
N ILE A 48 8.02 -0.29 -22.18
CA ILE A 48 6.72 0.42 -22.17
C ILE A 48 5.39 -0.41 -22.17
N PRO A 49 5.29 -1.74 -22.44
CA PRO A 49 3.98 -2.34 -22.63
C PRO A 49 3.34 -2.69 -21.30
N THR A 50 2.34 -1.91 -20.86
CA THR A 50 1.15 -2.35 -20.10
C THR A 50 0.33 -1.13 -19.63
N LEU A 51 -0.61 -0.66 -20.46
CA LEU A 51 -1.59 0.36 -20.05
C LEU A 51 -2.41 -0.10 -18.83
N SER A 52 -2.73 -1.41 -18.73
CA SER A 52 -3.45 -2.01 -17.60
C SER A 52 -2.62 -2.05 -16.32
N THR A 53 -1.35 -2.47 -16.38
CA THR A 53 -0.46 -2.48 -15.21
C THR A 53 -0.04 -1.07 -14.79
N LEU A 54 0.02 -0.12 -15.72
CA LEU A 54 0.14 1.32 -15.41
C LEU A 54 -1.09 1.82 -14.66
N ASN A 55 -2.30 1.44 -15.07
CA ASN A 55 -3.52 1.84 -14.38
C ASN A 55 -3.55 1.29 -12.94
N LEU A 56 -3.26 0.00 -12.76
CA LEU A 56 -3.18 -0.63 -11.45
C LEU A 56 -2.09 0.00 -10.56
N ALA A 57 -0.90 0.25 -11.13
CA ALA A 57 0.21 0.88 -10.43
C ALA A 57 -0.10 2.34 -10.06
N ASN A 58 -0.78 3.08 -10.93
CA ASN A 58 -1.17 4.46 -10.67
C ASN A 58 -2.24 4.53 -9.57
N THR A 59 -3.24 3.64 -9.59
CA THR A 59 -4.23 3.54 -8.51
C THR A 59 -3.59 3.16 -7.17
N LEU A 60 -2.64 2.21 -7.17
CA LEU A 60 -1.91 1.80 -5.97
C LEU A 60 -1.02 2.92 -5.43
N PHE A 61 -0.37 3.69 -6.31
CA PHE A 61 0.42 4.85 -5.94
C PHE A 61 -0.44 5.96 -5.31
N ILE A 62 -1.55 6.31 -5.95
CA ILE A 62 -2.49 7.34 -5.47
C ILE A 62 -3.04 6.92 -4.09
N THR A 63 -3.45 5.67 -3.94
CA THR A 63 -3.98 5.14 -2.67
C THR A 63 -2.90 5.13 -1.58
N GLY A 64 -1.66 4.75 -1.92
CA GLY A 64 -0.52 4.80 -0.99
C GLY A 64 -0.20 6.20 -0.48
N ILE A 65 -0.30 7.23 -1.33
CA ILE A 65 -0.15 8.64 -0.91
C ILE A 65 -1.25 9.02 0.07
N ILE A 66 -2.51 8.68 -0.23
CA ILE A 66 -3.66 9.01 0.64
C ILE A 66 -3.49 8.35 2.02
N ILE A 67 -3.15 7.05 2.07
CA ILE A 67 -2.90 6.33 3.33
C ILE A 67 -1.75 6.96 4.10
N THR A 68 -0.67 7.35 3.42
CA THR A 68 0.47 8.04 4.05
C THR A 68 0.04 9.37 4.66
N CYS A 69 -0.71 10.20 3.92
CA CYS A 69 -1.22 11.48 4.42
C CYS A 69 -2.15 11.31 5.62
N VAL A 70 -3.07 10.34 5.59
CA VAL A 70 -3.99 10.04 6.71
C VAL A 70 -3.19 9.59 7.94
N SER A 71 -2.16 8.77 7.74
CA SER A 71 -1.29 8.30 8.82
C SER A 71 -0.50 9.45 9.46
N PHE A 72 0.00 10.40 8.64
CA PHE A 72 0.64 11.63 9.14
C PHE A 72 -0.35 12.51 9.93
N LEU A 73 -1.59 12.66 9.47
CA LEU A 73 -2.61 13.44 10.16
C LEU A 73 -3.02 12.82 11.50
N GLY A 74 -3.09 11.48 11.59
CA GLY A 74 -3.32 10.77 12.85
C GLY A 74 -2.20 11.01 13.85
N PHE A 75 -0.95 10.99 13.39
CA PHE A 75 0.22 11.29 14.22
C PHE A 75 0.23 12.74 14.72
N LEU A 76 0.00 13.71 13.84
CA LEU A 76 -0.10 15.13 14.20
C LEU A 76 -1.30 15.41 15.13
N GLY A 77 -2.39 14.64 15.00
CA GLY A 77 -3.54 14.68 15.88
C GLY A 77 -3.26 14.20 17.31
N ALA A 78 -2.30 13.29 17.49
CA ALA A 78 -1.87 12.81 18.81
C ALA A 78 -0.93 13.80 19.51
N LEU A 79 -0.07 14.51 18.75
CA LEU A 79 0.85 15.51 19.29
C LEU A 79 0.20 16.86 19.55
N LYS A 80 -0.83 17.21 18.76
CA LYS A 80 -1.49 18.50 18.88
C LYS A 80 -2.74 18.33 19.72
N GLU A 81 -2.74 18.91 20.92
CA GLU A 81 -3.89 19.01 21.84
C GLU A 81 -5.01 19.93 21.29
N ASN A 82 -5.21 19.95 19.97
CA ASN A 82 -6.25 20.71 19.31
C ASN A 82 -7.36 19.74 18.89
N ARG A 83 -8.46 19.78 19.65
CA ARG A 83 -9.67 18.97 19.46
C ARG A 83 -10.16 18.96 18.01
N CYS A 84 -10.02 20.07 17.26
CA CYS A 84 -10.45 20.15 15.87
C CYS A 84 -9.70 19.20 14.93
N LEU A 85 -8.40 18.95 15.16
CA LEU A 85 -7.60 18.06 14.33
C LEU A 85 -7.97 16.60 14.56
N LEU A 86 -8.18 16.23 15.83
CA LEU A 86 -8.65 14.89 16.21
C LEU A 86 -10.05 14.60 15.65
N ILE A 87 -10.97 15.57 15.73
CA ILE A 87 -12.33 15.45 15.19
C ILE A 87 -12.29 15.28 13.66
N THR A 88 -11.50 16.10 12.96
CA THR A 88 -11.35 15.98 11.49
C THR A 88 -10.78 14.61 11.11
N PHE A 89 -9.77 14.13 11.84
CA PHE A 89 -9.20 12.79 11.63
C PHE A 89 -10.24 11.68 11.83
N PHE A 90 -11.03 11.77 12.91
CA PHE A 90 -12.09 10.79 13.17
C PHE A 90 -13.15 10.79 12.06
N ILE A 91 -13.57 11.96 11.58
CA ILE A 91 -14.52 12.08 10.46
C ILE A 91 -13.92 11.47 9.18
N LEU A 92 -12.64 11.73 8.88
CA LEU A 92 -11.96 11.14 7.72
C LEU A 92 -11.88 9.61 7.80
N LEU A 93 -11.51 9.07 8.96
CA LEU A 93 -11.51 7.62 9.18
C LEU A 93 -12.91 7.02 9.06
N PHE A 94 -13.93 7.70 9.59
CA PHE A 94 -15.30 7.25 9.48
C PHE A 94 -15.76 7.20 8.01
N ILE A 95 -15.40 8.20 7.21
CA ILE A 95 -15.67 8.19 5.77
C ILE A 95 -14.94 7.04 5.06
N LEU A 96 -13.66 6.81 5.38
CA LEU A 96 -12.90 5.68 4.82
C LEU A 96 -13.53 4.34 5.19
N MET A 97 -13.99 4.18 6.43
CA MET A 97 -14.70 2.98 6.88
C MET A 97 -16.01 2.77 6.11
N LEU A 98 -16.78 3.83 5.87
CA LEU A 98 -18.01 3.71 5.07
C LEU A 98 -17.72 3.34 3.61
N VAL A 99 -16.66 3.91 3.02
CA VAL A 99 -16.22 3.57 1.66
C VAL A 99 -15.76 2.12 1.61
N GLU A 100 -14.90 1.70 2.53
CA GLU A 100 -14.37 0.33 2.56
C GLU A 100 -15.48 -0.69 2.83
N LEU A 101 -16.41 -0.39 3.74
CA LEU A 101 -17.60 -1.21 3.95
C LEU A 101 -18.46 -1.30 2.68
N THR A 102 -18.65 -0.19 1.98
CA THR A 102 -19.42 -0.17 0.71
C THR A 102 -18.72 -1.03 -0.35
N VAL A 103 -17.40 -0.90 -0.50
CA VAL A 103 -16.60 -1.71 -1.43
C VAL A 103 -16.65 -3.18 -1.05
N ALA A 104 -16.53 -3.53 0.24
CA ALA A 104 -16.62 -4.90 0.71
C ALA A 104 -18.00 -5.51 0.45
N CYS A 105 -19.09 -4.78 0.76
CA CYS A 105 -20.44 -5.23 0.44
C CYS A 105 -20.65 -5.42 -1.06
N LEU A 106 -20.17 -4.49 -1.88
CA LEU A 106 -20.24 -4.59 -3.33
C LEU A 106 -19.44 -5.81 -3.84
N LEU A 107 -18.25 -6.03 -3.28
CA LEU A 107 -17.41 -7.17 -3.64
C LEU A 107 -18.07 -8.50 -3.29
N LEU A 108 -18.74 -8.60 -2.14
CA LEU A 108 -19.49 -9.80 -1.76
C LEU A 108 -20.70 -10.07 -2.68
N VAL A 109 -21.42 -9.02 -3.10
CA VAL A 109 -22.58 -9.18 -3.99
C VAL A 109 -22.13 -9.52 -5.42
N TYR A 110 -21.02 -8.96 -5.89
CA TYR A 110 -20.50 -9.11 -7.25
C TYR A 110 -19.29 -10.05 -7.35
N GLU A 111 -19.02 -10.86 -6.33
CA GLU A 111 -17.85 -11.75 -6.22
C GLU A 111 -17.59 -12.51 -7.52
N LYS A 112 -18.65 -13.15 -8.08
CA LYS A 112 -18.55 -13.95 -9.32
C LYS A 112 -18.16 -13.14 -10.56
N GLU A 113 -18.53 -11.87 -10.63
CA GLU A 113 -18.17 -11.00 -11.76
C GLU A 113 -16.76 -10.44 -11.58
N ILE A 114 -16.43 -10.03 -10.34
CA ILE A 114 -15.11 -9.52 -9.97
C ILE A 114 -14.05 -10.61 -10.13
N ASP A 115 -14.29 -11.84 -9.68
CA ASP A 115 -13.36 -12.96 -9.84
C ASP A 115 -13.04 -13.23 -11.31
N ARG A 116 -14.06 -13.23 -12.18
CA ARG A 116 -13.83 -13.38 -13.63
C ARG A 116 -13.04 -12.22 -14.22
N PHE A 117 -13.26 -11.00 -13.74
CA PHE A 117 -12.51 -9.83 -14.18
C PHE A 117 -11.05 -9.90 -13.73
N LEU A 118 -10.81 -10.23 -12.46
CA LEU A 118 -9.49 -10.37 -11.86
C LEU A 118 -8.70 -11.52 -12.50
N GLU A 119 -9.32 -12.68 -12.75
CA GLU A 119 -8.67 -13.82 -13.40
C GLU A 119 -8.25 -13.49 -14.83
N LYS A 120 -9.10 -12.78 -15.59
CA LYS A 120 -8.77 -12.32 -16.93
C LYS A 120 -7.61 -11.31 -16.93
N ASP A 121 -7.65 -10.32 -16.04
CA ASP A 121 -6.62 -9.27 -15.96
C ASP A 121 -5.26 -9.85 -15.51
N LEU A 122 -5.28 -10.81 -14.57
CA LEU A 122 -4.09 -11.54 -14.13
C LEU A 122 -3.55 -12.46 -15.24
N THR A 123 -4.42 -13.21 -15.92
CA THR A 123 -4.03 -14.11 -17.01
C THR A 123 -3.46 -13.32 -18.20
N GLU A 124 -4.04 -12.18 -18.56
CA GLU A 124 -3.52 -11.30 -19.61
C GLU A 124 -2.14 -10.75 -19.21
N SER A 125 -1.99 -10.30 -17.96
CA SER A 125 -0.71 -9.82 -17.43
C SER A 125 0.38 -10.90 -17.44
N LEU A 126 0.01 -12.15 -17.11
CA LEU A 126 0.92 -13.30 -17.12
C LEU A 126 1.29 -13.74 -18.54
N MET A 127 0.33 -13.84 -19.47
CA MET A 127 0.61 -14.17 -20.87
C MET A 127 1.52 -13.13 -21.52
N LYS A 128 1.24 -11.85 -21.30
CA LYS A 128 2.06 -10.75 -21.81
C LYS A 128 3.48 -10.75 -21.24
N SER A 129 3.62 -11.14 -19.97
CA SER A 129 4.94 -11.36 -19.36
C SER A 129 5.63 -12.56 -20.03
N ARG A 130 4.94 -13.70 -20.17
CA ARG A 130 5.49 -14.90 -20.82
C ARG A 130 5.94 -14.67 -22.26
N GLU A 131 5.20 -13.90 -23.05
CA GLU A 131 5.60 -13.51 -24.42
C GLU A 131 6.91 -12.69 -24.41
N ARG A 132 7.05 -11.75 -23.47
CA ARG A 132 8.31 -11.00 -23.29
C ARG A 132 9.48 -11.91 -22.89
N LEU A 133 9.23 -12.97 -22.13
CA LEU A 133 10.23 -13.97 -21.74
C LEU A 133 10.60 -14.92 -22.90
N GLY A 134 9.67 -15.23 -23.80
CA GLY A 134 9.91 -16.06 -24.99
C GLY A 134 10.84 -15.41 -26.01
N HIS A 135 10.79 -14.08 -26.13
CA HIS A 135 11.69 -13.33 -27.02
C HIS A 135 13.15 -13.29 -26.52
N HIS A 136 13.36 -13.35 -25.19
CA HIS A 136 14.70 -13.43 -24.58
C HIS A 136 15.20 -14.87 -24.37
N SER A 137 14.31 -15.87 -24.51
CA SER A 137 14.61 -17.32 -24.41
C SER A 137 15.24 -17.91 -25.67
N GLY A 138 15.82 -17.09 -26.56
CA GLY A 138 16.85 -17.57 -27.49
C GLY A 138 18.18 -17.92 -26.80
N HIS A 139 18.34 -17.60 -25.50
CA HIS A 139 19.62 -17.71 -24.80
C HIS A 139 19.54 -18.17 -23.33
N VAL A 140 18.47 -18.89 -22.94
CA VAL A 140 18.43 -19.57 -21.63
C VAL A 140 18.41 -21.08 -21.90
N PRO A 141 19.49 -21.83 -21.58
CA PRO A 141 19.46 -23.28 -21.71
C PRO A 141 18.41 -23.83 -20.74
N VAL A 142 17.55 -24.69 -21.26
CA VAL A 142 16.52 -25.52 -20.57
C VAL A 142 17.16 -26.47 -19.54
N LEU A 143 17.80 -25.91 -18.52
CA LEU A 143 18.56 -26.64 -17.49
C LEU A 143 17.69 -27.08 -16.29
N TRP A 144 16.43 -26.65 -16.20
CA TRP A 144 15.56 -26.88 -15.05
C TRP A 144 14.39 -27.83 -15.30
N ASP A 145 14.39 -28.61 -16.40
CA ASP A 145 13.45 -29.72 -16.59
C ASP A 145 14.08 -31.02 -16.06
N PRO A 146 13.79 -31.46 -14.81
CA PRO A 146 14.22 -32.76 -14.31
C PRO A 146 13.30 -33.87 -14.87
N GLN A 147 13.21 -34.01 -16.20
CA GLN A 147 12.43 -35.07 -16.86
C GLN A 147 13.28 -36.02 -17.70
N HIS A 148 14.54 -36.26 -17.33
CA HIS A 148 15.34 -37.31 -17.99
C HIS A 148 16.36 -38.03 -17.10
N LYS A 149 15.91 -38.68 -16.02
CA LYS A 149 16.24 -40.06 -15.57
C LYS A 149 15.84 -40.28 -14.12
#